data_AF-F2IWQ0-F1
#
_entry.id   AF-F2IWQ0-F1
#
_cell.length_a   1.000
_cell.length_b   1.000
_cell.length_c   1.000
_cell.angle_alpha   90.00
_cell.angle_beta   90.00
_cell.angle_gamma   90.00
#
_symmetry.space_group_name_H-M   'P 1'
#
loop_
_entity.id
_entity.type
_entity.pdbx_description
1 polymer ?
#
loop_
_entity_poly.entity_id
_entity_poly.type
_entity_poly.pdbx_seq_one_letter_code
_entity_poly.pdbx_strand_id
1 'polypeptide(L)' 'MPIDLDPAAFPPGTATRTLFHKAEIVLWRTDEDVFVLEAWRTFLPYVEGLLADAALELSAR' A
#
# COMPACT_ATOMS: atom_id res chain seq x y z
N MET A 1 10.22 -7.06 3.79
CA MET A 1 11.07 -6.02 4.41
C MET A 1 10.34 -4.71 4.23
N PRO A 2 10.27 -3.82 5.23
CA PRO A 2 9.66 -2.51 5.05
C PRO A 2 10.41 -1.72 3.97
N ILE A 3 9.68 -0.89 3.23
CA ILE A 3 10.21 0.00 2.21
C ILE A 3 10.05 1.44 2.68
N ASP A 4 11.00 2.29 2.29
CA ASP A 4 10.89 3.72 2.50
C ASP A 4 9.94 4.30 1.44
N LEU A 5 8.95 5.08 1.88
CA LEU A 5 7.95 5.71 1.00
C LEU A 5 8.20 7.21 0.81
N ASP A 6 9.31 7.75 1.34
CA ASP A 6 9.72 9.12 1.08
C ASP A 6 9.77 9.38 -0.44
N PRO A 7 9.26 10.53 -0.95
CA PRO A 7 9.29 10.85 -2.37
C PRO A 7 10.65 10.75 -3.05
N ALA A 8 11.74 10.99 -2.31
CA ALA A 8 13.09 10.84 -2.85
C ALA A 8 13.53 9.37 -2.98
N ALA A 9 13.00 8.47 -2.12
CA ALA A 9 13.32 7.05 -2.12
C ALA A 9 12.39 6.20 -3.00
N PHE A 10 11.12 6.62 -3.13
CA PHE A 10 10.06 5.89 -3.85
C PHE A 10 9.24 6.83 -4.76
N PRO A 11 9.84 7.35 -5.84
CA PRO A 11 9.18 8.33 -6.72
C PRO A 11 8.04 7.70 -7.55
N PRO A 12 7.11 8.51 -8.09
CA PRO A 12 6.10 8.04 -9.04
C PRO A 12 6.72 7.25 -10.20
N GLY A 13 6.03 6.19 -10.64
CA GLY A 13 6.52 5.21 -11.62
C GLY A 13 7.26 4.02 -10.99
N THR A 14 7.52 4.02 -9.68
CA THR A 14 8.18 2.91 -8.98
C THR A 14 7.17 1.85 -8.56
N ALA A 15 7.51 0.58 -8.79
CA ALA A 15 6.78 -0.57 -8.27
C ALA A 15 7.74 -1.55 -7.57
N THR A 16 7.34 -2.12 -6.44
CA THR A 16 8.14 -3.10 -5.71
C THR A 16 7.27 -4.14 -5.01
N ARG A 17 7.83 -5.35 -4.83
CA ARG A 17 7.23 -6.35 -3.95
C ARG A 17 7.62 -6.04 -2.52
N THR A 18 6.62 -6.01 -1.65
CA THR A 18 6.80 -5.78 -0.22
C THR A 18 5.75 -6.54 0.59
N LEU A 19 5.79 -6.38 1.91
CA LEU A 19 4.82 -6.97 2.82
C LEU A 19 3.94 -5.86 3.42
N PHE A 20 2.63 -5.95 3.22
CA PHE A 20 1.64 -5.12 3.91
C PHE A 20 0.98 -5.93 5.01
N HIS A 21 1.25 -5.57 6.27
CA HIS A 21 0.93 -6.41 7.43
C HIS A 21 1.47 -7.84 7.26
N LYS A 22 0.60 -8.80 6.92
CA LYS A 22 0.91 -10.22 6.74
C LYS A 22 0.66 -10.70 5.31
N ALA A 23 0.29 -9.80 4.40
CA ALA A 23 0.03 -10.10 3.00
C ALA A 23 1.21 -9.64 2.14
N GLU A 24 1.70 -10.52 1.28
CA GLU A 24 2.62 -10.13 0.22
C GLU A 24 1.88 -9.37 -0.87
N ILE A 25 2.44 -8.23 -1.27
CA ILE A 25 1.83 -7.30 -2.22
C ILE A 25 2.86 -6.79 -3.23
N VAL A 26 2.37 -6.27 -4.36
CA VAL A 26 3.09 -5.28 -5.16
C VAL A 26 2.52 -3.91 -4.80
N LEU A 27 3.39 -2.98 -4.41
CA LEU A 27 3.02 -1.58 -4.25
C LEU A 27 3.57 -0.79 -5.45
N TRP A 28 2.68 -0.07 -6.13
CA TRP A 28 3.02 0.81 -7.24
C TRP A 28 2.59 2.23 -6.92
N ARG A 29 3.52 3.20 -6.99
CA ARG A 29 3.19 4.62 -6.93
C ARG A 29 2.96 5.14 -8.34
N THR A 30 1.72 5.42 -8.69
CA THR A 30 1.33 5.86 -10.04
C THR A 30 1.44 7.36 -10.24
N ASP A 31 1.29 8.13 -9.16
CA ASP A 31 1.36 9.60 -9.15
C ASP A 31 1.88 10.09 -7.79
N GLU A 32 1.97 11.40 -7.57
CA GLU A 32 2.49 12.01 -6.33
C GLU A 32 1.85 11.39 -5.08
N ASP A 33 0.52 11.34 -4.99
CA ASP A 33 -0.21 10.79 -3.83
C ASP A 33 -1.09 9.57 -4.19
N VAL A 34 -0.82 8.92 -5.32
CA VAL A 34 -1.64 7.81 -5.81
C VAL A 34 -0.83 6.52 -5.80
N PHE A 35 -1.36 5.54 -5.06
CA PHE A 35 -0.77 4.22 -4.93
C PHE A 35 -1.77 3.15 -5.34
N VAL A 36 -1.28 2.17 -6.09
CA VAL A 36 -2.00 0.93 -6.42
C VAL A 36 -1.34 -0.20 -5.65
N LEU A 37 -2.17 -0.99 -4.98
CA LEU A 37 -1.73 -2.14 -4.19
C LEU A 37 -2.33 -3.40 -4.81
N GLU A 38 -1.48 -4.25 -5.37
CA GLU A 38 -1.88 -5.53 -5.91
C GLU A 38 -1.59 -6.64 -4.89
N ALA A 39 -2.60 -7.45 -4.59
CA ALA A 39 -2.47 -8.60 -3.71
C ALA A 39 -3.02 -9.85 -4.39
N TRP A 40 -2.61 -11.02 -3.90
CA TRP A 40 -3.23 -12.27 -4.31
C TRP A 40 -4.71 -12.24 -3.94
N ARG A 41 -5.57 -12.75 -4.83
CA ARG A 41 -7.03 -12.68 -4.69
C ARG A 41 -7.55 -13.16 -3.32
N THR A 42 -6.92 -14.18 -2.73
CA THR A 42 -7.29 -14.71 -1.40
C THR A 42 -7.00 -13.75 -0.25
N PHE A 43 -6.07 -12.82 -0.43
CA PHE A 43 -5.73 -11.78 0.57
C PHE A 43 -6.48 -10.47 0.34
N LEU A 44 -7.20 -10.28 -0.79
CA LEU A 44 -7.90 -9.02 -1.07
C LEU A 44 -8.84 -8.59 0.06
N PRO A 45 -9.73 -9.44 0.62
CA PRO A 45 -10.60 -9.01 1.71
C PRO A 45 -9.84 -8.55 2.97
N TYR A 46 -8.67 -9.14 3.24
CA TYR A 46 -7.82 -8.77 4.37
C TYR A 46 -7.14 -7.41 4.15
N VAL A 47 -6.60 -7.20 2.94
CA VAL A 47 -5.96 -5.93 2.56
C VAL A 47 -6.98 -4.79 2.52
N GLU A 48 -8.13 -5.01 1.89
CA GLU A 48 -9.22 -4.02 1.79
C GLU A 48 -9.74 -3.61 3.18
N GLY A 49 -9.95 -4.57 4.08
CA GLY A 49 -10.38 -4.28 5.46
C GLY A 49 -9.39 -3.38 6.20
N LEU A 50 -8.09 -3.69 6.14
CA LEU A 50 -7.06 -2.87 6.78
C LEU A 50 -6.96 -1.45 6.20
N LEU A 51 -7.15 -1.29 4.88
CA LEU A 51 -7.17 0.03 4.25
C LEU A 51 -8.40 0.83 4.66
N ALA A 52 -9.57 0.18 4.76
CA ALA A 52 -10.78 0.82 5.24
C ALA A 52 -10.66 1.27 6.70
N ASP A 53 -10.10 0.43 7.58
CA ASP A 53 -9.83 0.76 8.97
C ASP A 53 -8.86 1.95 9.09
N ALA A 54 -7.76 1.95 8.32
CA ALA A 54 -6.82 3.07 8.29
C ALA A 54 -7.45 4.38 7.81
N ALA A 55 -8.35 4.31 6.81
CA ALA A 55 -9.09 5.48 6.34
C ALA A 55 -10.04 6.04 7.42
N LEU A 56 -10.71 5.16 8.17
CA LEU A 56 -11.55 5.55 9.30
C LEU A 56 -10.73 6.24 10.39
N GLU A 57 -9.59 5.66 10.79
CA GLU A 57 -8.68 6.25 11.78
C GLU A 57 -8.16 7.63 11.36
N LEU A 58 -7.79 7.78 10.08
CA LEU A 58 -7.35 9.07 9.53
C LEU A 58 -8.45 10.12 9.59
N SER A 59 -9.70 9.74 9.26
CA SER A 59 -10.83 10.66 9.27
C SER A 59 -11.31 11.05 10.68
N ALA A 60 -11.00 10.23 11.68
CA ALA A 60 -11.33 10.48 13.08
C ALA A 60 -10.33 11.42 13.79
N ARG A 61 -9.27 11.82 13.09
CA ARG A 61 -8.14 12.58 13.63
C ARG A 61 -8.28 14.10 13.48
#